data_AF-A0AAU7PRT2-F1
#
_entry.id   AF-A0AAU7PRT2-F1
#
_cell.length_a   1.000
_cell.length_b   1.000
_cell.length_c   1.000
_cell.angle_alpha   90.00
_cell.angle_beta   90.00
_cell.angle_gamma   90.00
#
_symmetry.space_group_name_H-M   'P 1'
#
loop_
_entity.id
_entity.type
_entity.pdbx_description
1 polymer ?
#
loop_
_entity_poly.entity_id
_entity_poly.type
_entity_poly.pdbx_seq_one_letter_code
_entity_poly.pdbx_strand_id
1 'polypeptide(L)' 'MKIVSITEILECNEFIKGKGLEFKIHLRDACGKQSCWIESVHDKNSSGQWEELYKALEEFFGRLRFRLEYGEDKTNFWLL' A
#
# COMPACT_ATOMS: atom_id res chain seq x y z
N MET A 1 -4.41 15.07 -12.50
CA MET A 1 -4.55 13.85 -11.68
C MET A 1 -3.19 13.19 -11.65
N LYS A 2 -2.54 13.07 -10.48
CA LYS A 2 -1.27 12.33 -10.39
C LYS A 2 -1.60 10.84 -10.42
N ILE A 3 -0.83 10.07 -11.16
CA ILE A 3 -1.02 8.63 -11.34
C ILE A 3 0.22 7.97 -10.74
N VAL A 4 0.04 6.99 -9.87
CA VAL A 4 1.13 6.16 -9.39
C VAL A 4 1.60 5.26 -10.52
N SER A 5 2.90 5.24 -10.75
CA SER A 5 3.56 4.35 -11.70
C SER A 5 3.81 2.97 -11.09
N ILE A 6 4.01 1.97 -11.94
CA ILE A 6 4.43 0.65 -11.48
C ILE A 6 5.79 0.71 -10.76
N THR A 7 6.68 1.64 -11.14
CA THR A 7 7.97 1.85 -10.49
C THR A 7 7.79 2.31 -9.04
N GLU A 8 6.93 3.28 -8.78
CA GLU A 8 6.64 3.74 -7.42
C GLU A 8 6.05 2.61 -6.55
N ILE A 9 5.31 1.67 -7.14
CA ILE A 9 4.78 0.48 -6.43
C ILE A 9 5.90 -0.51 -6.10
N LEU A 10 6.85 -0.72 -7.01
CA LEU A 10 8.03 -1.55 -6.73
C LEU A 10 8.89 -0.92 -5.63
N GLU A 11 9.10 0.39 -5.67
CA GLU A 11 9.81 1.13 -4.62
C GLU A 11 9.08 1.06 -3.27
N CYS A 12 7.75 1.12 -3.28
CA CYS A 12 6.93 0.94 -2.09
C CYS A 12 7.15 -0.46 -1.47
N ASN A 13 7.17 -1.49 -2.31
CA ASN A 13 7.42 -2.86 -1.85
C ASN A 13 8.82 -3.04 -1.26
N GLU A 14 9.86 -2.49 -1.89
CA GLU A 14 11.22 -2.51 -1.32
C GLU A 14 11.31 -1.71 -0.02
N PHE A 15 10.59 -0.59 0.08
CA PHE A 15 10.51 0.21 1.30
C PHE A 15 9.85 -0.54 2.47
N ILE A 16 8.72 -1.21 2.23
CA ILE A 16 8.02 -2.03 3.23
C ILE A 16 8.92 -3.19 3.68
N LYS A 17 9.55 -3.87 2.72
CA LYS A 17 10.50 -4.96 2.99
C LYS A 17 11.70 -4.47 3.82
N GLY A 18 12.22 -3.27 3.53
CA GLY A 18 13.29 -2.65 4.29
C GLY A 18 12.93 -2.36 5.77
N LYS A 19 11.64 -2.24 6.09
CA LYS A 19 11.13 -2.14 7.47
C LYS A 19 10.90 -3.51 8.13
N GLY A 20 11.24 -4.62 7.46
CA GLY A 20 10.99 -5.98 7.95
C GLY A 20 9.52 -6.37 7.94
N LEU A 21 8.69 -5.68 7.15
CA LEU A 21 7.27 -5.98 6.99
C LEU A 21 7.06 -6.93 5.81
N GLU A 22 6.32 -8.02 6.05
CA GLU A 22 6.13 -9.09 5.08
C GLU A 22 4.78 -8.96 4.37
N PHE A 23 4.64 -7.88 3.59
CA PHE A 23 3.48 -7.59 2.76
C PHE A 23 3.90 -7.23 1.34
N LYS A 24 2.98 -7.38 0.39
CA LYS A 24 3.14 -6.90 -0.99
C LYS A 24 1.97 -6.03 -1.40
N ILE A 25 2.27 -4.95 -2.10
CA ILE A 25 1.32 -4.00 -2.65
C ILE A 25 1.22 -4.25 -4.16
N HIS A 26 -0.01 -4.46 -4.61
CA HIS A 26 -0.35 -4.73 -6.00
C HIS A 26 -1.18 -3.58 -6.55
N LEU A 27 -0.71 -2.95 -7.62
CA LEU A 27 -1.48 -1.94 -8.33
C LEU A 27 -2.66 -2.60 -9.06
N ARG A 28 -3.85 -2.07 -8.86
CA ARG A 28 -5.06 -2.42 -9.61
C ARG A 28 -5.58 -1.17 -10.30
N ASP A 29 -5.81 -1.28 -11.60
CA ASP A 29 -6.53 -0.24 -12.32
C ASP A 29 -8.03 -0.48 -12.12
N ALA A 30 -8.73 0.50 -11.54
CA ALA A 30 -10.18 0.49 -11.47
C ALA A 30 -10.70 1.63 -12.34
N CYS A 31 -11.78 1.40 -13.10
CA CYS A 31 -12.38 2.41 -13.98
C CYS A 31 -12.59 3.77 -13.26
N GLY A 32 -11.66 4.70 -13.46
CA GLY A 32 -11.71 6.07 -12.94
C GLY A 32 -10.83 6.38 -11.71
N LYS A 33 -10.25 5.40 -11.02
CA LYS A 33 -9.30 5.61 -9.90
C LYS A 33 -8.27 4.50 -9.82
N GLN A 34 -7.03 4.83 -9.45
CA GLN A 34 -6.06 3.79 -9.12
C GLN A 34 -6.30 3.25 -7.71
N SER A 35 -6.40 1.93 -7.61
CA SER A 35 -6.49 1.23 -6.34
C SER A 35 -5.30 0.31 -6.18
N CYS A 36 -5.05 -0.11 -4.95
CA CYS A 36 -4.03 -1.06 -4.60
C CYS A 36 -4.64 -2.13 -3.69
N TRP A 37 -4.12 -3.35 -3.81
CA TRP A 37 -4.45 -4.46 -2.93
C TRP A 37 -3.21 -4.87 -2.12
N ILE A 38 -3.42 -5.14 -0.84
CA ILE A 38 -2.42 -5.57 0.13
C ILE A 38 -2.49 -7.09 0.26
N GLU A 39 -1.40 -7.75 -0.08
CA GLU A 39 -1.18 -9.17 0.12
C GLU A 39 -0.33 -9.39 1.37
N SER A 40 -0.81 -10.24 2.29
CA SER A 40 0.00 -10.77 3.39
C SER A 40 0.85 -11.93 2.87
N VAL A 41 2.17 -11.89 3.08
CA VAL A 41 3.06 -12.97 2.60
C VAL A 41 2.92 -14.24 3.46
N HIS A 42 2.54 -14.10 4.73
CA HIS A 42 2.26 -15.22 5.64
C HIS A 42 0.80 -15.24 6.06
N ASP A 43 0.29 -16.43 6.39
CA ASP A 43 -1.09 -16.66 6.84
C ASP A 43 -1.44 -15.95 8.16
N LYS A 44 -0.45 -15.44 8.92
CA LYS A 44 -0.67 -14.85 10.25
C LYS A 44 0.22 -13.62 10.54
N ASN A 45 0.06 -12.56 9.76
CA ASN A 45 0.58 -11.26 10.19
C ASN A 45 -0.24 -10.75 11.40
N SER A 46 0.46 -10.31 12.45
CA SER A 46 -0.18 -9.83 13.68
C SER A 46 -0.85 -8.47 13.47
N SER A 47 -1.82 -8.09 14.32
CA SER A 47 -2.46 -6.77 14.25
C SER A 47 -1.44 -5.62 14.26
N GLY A 48 -0.37 -5.77 15.05
CA GLY A 48 0.72 -4.77 15.10
C GLY A 48 1.48 -4.64 13.77
N GLN A 49 1.69 -5.74 13.03
CA GLN A 49 2.32 -5.67 11.70
C GLN A 49 1.42 -4.94 10.69
N TRP A 50 0.09 -5.12 10.77
CA TRP A 50 -0.85 -4.37 9.95
C TRP A 50 -0.85 -2.88 10.29
N GLU A 51 -0.82 -2.51 11.56
CA GLU A 51 -0.73 -1.10 11.98
C GLU A 51 0.55 -0.42 11.49
N GLU A 52 1.68 -1.11 11.58
CA GLU A 52 2.97 -0.60 11.06
C GLU A 52 2.98 -0.52 9.53
N LEU A 53 2.33 -1.46 8.84
CA LEU A 53 2.13 -1.37 7.39
C LEU A 53 1.36 -0.11 7.00
N TYR A 54 0.21 0.17 7.64
CA TYR A 54 -0.59 1.35 7.31
C TYR A 54 0.21 2.64 7.52
N LYS A 55 0.98 2.74 8.60
CA LYS A 55 1.89 3.88 8.81
C LYS A 55 2.95 3.99 7.72
N ALA A 56 3.54 2.87 7.30
CA ALA A 56 4.54 2.85 6.22
C ALA A 56 3.93 3.27 4.87
N LEU A 57 2.71 2.83 4.56
CA LEU A 57 1.99 3.23 3.35
C LEU A 57 1.70 4.73 3.34
N GLU A 58 1.15 5.27 4.43
CA GLU A 58 0.90 6.71 4.58
C GLU A 58 2.19 7.53 4.46
N GLU A 59 3.29 7.07 5.08
CA GLU A 59 4.60 7.70 4.97
C GLU A 59 5.10 7.73 3.52
N PHE A 60 5.04 6.59 2.82
CA PHE A 60 5.55 6.47 1.46
C PHE A 60 4.72 7.28 0.47
N PHE A 61 3.41 7.05 0.42
CA PHE A 61 2.52 7.72 -0.53
C PHE A 61 2.31 9.20 -0.20
N GLY A 62 2.42 9.58 1.08
CA GLY A 62 2.43 10.98 1.51
C GLY A 62 3.62 11.77 0.94
N ARG A 63 4.82 11.16 0.84
CA ARG A 63 5.98 11.78 0.15
C ARG A 63 5.71 12.02 -1.33
N LEU A 64 4.93 11.14 -1.94
CA LEU A 64 4.47 11.25 -3.32
C LEU A 64 3.25 12.19 -3.46
N ARG A 65 2.78 12.79 -2.37
CA ARG A 65 1.61 13.68 -2.27
C ARG A 65 0.28 13.02 -2.61
N PHE A 66 0.17 11.72 -2.41
CA PHE A 66 -1.10 11.01 -2.43
C PHE A 66 -1.72 10.96 -1.04
N ARG A 67 -3.04 10.90 -0.97
CA ARG A 67 -3.77 10.47 0.22
C ARG A 67 -4.30 9.06 0.02
N LEU A 68 -4.35 8.28 1.10
CA LEU A 68 -4.87 6.93 1.06
C LEU A 68 -6.29 6.90 1.61
N GLU A 69 -7.18 6.21 0.90
CA GLU A 69 -8.51 5.86 1.37
C GLU A 69 -8.59 4.34 1.46
N TYR A 70 -8.83 3.78 2.64
CA TYR A 70 -8.89 2.32 2.84
C TYR A 70 -10.32 1.81 2.67
N GLY A 71 -10.44 0.60 2.10
CA GLY A 71 -11.70 -0.13 2.07
C GLY A 71 -12.11 -0.65 3.45
N GLU A 72 -13.35 -1.15 3.55
CA GLU A 72 -13.91 -1.67 4.81
C GLU A 72 -13.06 -2.79 5.42
N ASP A 73 -12.52 -3.66 4.58
CA ASP A 73 -11.66 -4.78 4.97
C ASP A 73 -10.19 -4.39 5.21
N LYS A 74 -9.84 -3.13 4.89
CA LYS A 74 -8.47 -2.58 4.91
C LYS A 74 -7.43 -3.40 4.15
N THR A 75 -7.84 -4.28 3.25
CA THR A 75 -6.92 -4.99 2.34
C THR A 75 -6.81 -4.28 0.99
N ASN A 76 -7.69 -3.31 0.72
CA ASN A 76 -7.65 -2.47 -0.46
C ASN A 76 -7.55 -1.00 -0.06
N PHE A 77 -6.90 -0.19 -0.90
CA PHE A 77 -6.90 1.26 -0.76
C PHE A 77 -6.90 1.97 -2.10
N TRP A 78 -7.39 3.21 -2.12
CA TRP A 78 -7.39 4.10 -3.28
C TRP A 78 -6.43 5.26 -3.05
N LEU A 79 -5.81 5.70 -4.14
CA LEU A 79 -4.92 6.86 -4.17
C LEU A 79 -5.73 8.09 -4.61
N LEU A 80 -5.83 9.08 -3.74
CA LEU A 80 -6.55 10.35 -3.96
C LEU A 80 -5.59 11.53 -4.16
#